data_AF-A0A952M6W5-F1
#
_entry.id   AF-A0A952M6W5-F1
#
_cell.length_a   1.000
_cell.length_b   1.000
_cell.length_c   1.000
_cell.angle_alpha   90.00
_cell.angle_beta   90.00
_cell.angle_gamma   90.00
#
_symmetry.space_group_name_H-M   'P 1'
#
loop_
_entity.id
_entity.type
_entity.pdbx_description
1 polymer ?
#
loop_
_entity_poly.entity_id
_entity_poly.type
_entity_poly.pdbx_seq_one_letter_code
_entity_poly.pdbx_strand_id
1 'polypeptide(L)'
;MKVVCIGFIFMLSTGAFAQELYTARSFWEETKKETYRKIAERKLKGDTLTDAEETYLVDYEKYLAGYYERLSDEEKRKYLSLKNQWDLEVSASQQTTTPSQATSAAQPDFELRTRDKLINGAYGALYGIMLVGGTEIEGPGAAGLIPIMAGLWQLGPVINKKKYANINATTIRAGNSGRFIGLMDGAFLGLALAGDSESSGNLPLLFSVAGSISLGEIGFQTQKRKNFSEGHIEMMRHYAFLGTGVSGLVLATSDVGDAQALGAGLLAGNIAGLAIGHNMARNYNYSQGDVDVISSLTWIGAGLGFALVAEGIDGTGGPGLFLLPAVTSVAASLLGQKAVKGIYFTKAQGNIISYAAGGAALVGLGLMIVAEAESGALALGVPSLFALIAHQAMFRSYKRENLSELKLGHNEKKRVQVSMKLTPENYLTNRQTGQKIIQTGSLAAPLVHLRLRF
;
A
#
# COMPACT_ATOMS: atom_id res chain seq x y z
N MET A 1 5.42 -29.71 21.25
CA MET A 1 5.47 -30.25 19.86
C MET A 1 4.59 -29.47 18.87
N LYS A 2 3.44 -28.88 19.26
CA LYS A 2 2.54 -28.17 18.32
C LYS A 2 2.96 -26.72 17.96
N VAL A 3 3.60 -25.98 18.87
CA VAL A 3 4.24 -24.67 18.58
C VAL A 3 5.36 -24.81 17.54
N VAL A 4 6.01 -25.98 17.49
CA VAL A 4 7.04 -26.30 16.49
C VAL A 4 6.44 -26.39 15.08
N CYS A 5 5.17 -26.81 14.91
CA CYS A 5 4.52 -26.88 13.60
C CYS A 5 4.20 -25.50 13.00
N ILE A 6 3.83 -24.51 13.82
CA ILE A 6 3.63 -23.12 13.36
C ILE A 6 4.98 -22.55 12.90
N GLY A 7 6.03 -22.78 13.70
CA GLY A 7 7.40 -22.47 13.32
C GLY A 7 7.85 -23.21 12.05
N PHE A 8 7.41 -24.46 11.83
CA PHE A 8 7.82 -25.27 10.67
C PHE A 8 7.11 -24.87 9.37
N ILE A 9 5.84 -24.45 9.41
CA ILE A 9 5.11 -23.92 8.25
C ILE A 9 5.68 -22.54 7.84
N PHE A 10 6.03 -21.69 8.82
CA PHE A 10 6.77 -20.46 8.56
C PHE A 10 8.23 -20.73 8.13
N MET A 11 8.91 -21.74 8.68
CA MET A 11 10.28 -22.07 8.28
C MET A 11 10.38 -22.70 6.90
N LEU A 12 9.42 -23.54 6.49
CA LEU A 12 9.34 -24.07 5.12
C LEU A 12 9.08 -22.95 4.09
N SER A 13 8.44 -21.85 4.51
CA SER A 13 8.26 -20.65 3.70
C SER A 13 9.39 -19.61 3.87
N THR A 14 10.40 -19.82 4.72
CA THR A 14 11.61 -18.98 4.78
C THR A 14 12.87 -19.70 4.27
N GLY A 15 12.91 -21.04 4.29
CA GLY A 15 14.03 -21.86 3.83
C GLY A 15 14.35 -21.68 2.34
N ALA A 16 13.40 -21.19 1.55
CA ALA A 16 13.61 -20.81 0.14
C ALA A 16 14.08 -19.35 -0.06
N PHE A 17 14.20 -18.53 1.01
CA PHE A 17 14.37 -17.08 0.88
C PHE A 17 15.66 -16.52 1.49
N ALA A 18 16.50 -17.36 2.09
CA ALA A 18 17.76 -16.92 2.70
C ALA A 18 18.93 -16.76 1.71
N GLN A 19 18.74 -16.97 0.40
CA GLN A 19 19.89 -17.22 -0.50
C GLN A 19 20.12 -16.34 -1.72
N GLU A 20 19.37 -15.28 -2.02
CA GLU A 20 19.76 -14.42 -3.15
C GLU A 20 20.07 -12.99 -2.71
N LEU A 21 21.28 -12.82 -2.16
CA LEU A 21 21.93 -11.51 -2.00
C LEU A 21 22.03 -10.79 -3.35
N TYR A 22 22.08 -11.55 -4.44
CA TYR A 22 22.17 -11.10 -5.83
C TYR A 22 20.88 -11.46 -6.57
N THR A 23 19.94 -10.50 -6.67
CA THR A 23 18.74 -10.64 -7.51
C THR A 23 18.84 -9.80 -8.77
N ALA A 24 18.13 -10.23 -9.82
CA ALA A 24 17.97 -9.55 -11.09
C ALA A 24 17.43 -8.11 -10.93
N ARG A 25 16.49 -7.92 -10.00
CA ARG A 25 15.90 -6.61 -9.73
C ARG A 25 16.91 -5.68 -9.07
N SER A 26 17.63 -6.16 -8.05
CA SER A 26 18.67 -5.35 -7.39
C SER A 26 19.81 -5.03 -8.35
N PHE A 27 20.23 -5.97 -9.20
CA PHE A 27 21.18 -5.67 -10.28
C PHE A 27 20.68 -4.56 -11.20
N TRP A 28 19.42 -4.66 -11.67
CA TRP A 28 18.83 -3.62 -12.52
C TRP A 28 18.75 -2.27 -11.80
N GLU A 29 18.36 -2.21 -10.52
CA GLU A 29 18.34 -0.97 -9.73
C GLU A 29 19.74 -0.34 -9.62
N GLU A 30 20.78 -1.17 -9.43
CA GLU A 30 22.17 -0.73 -9.45
C GLU A 30 22.59 -0.15 -10.81
N THR A 31 22.09 -0.70 -11.93
CA THR A 31 22.33 -0.12 -13.27
C THR A 31 21.62 1.21 -13.51
N LYS A 32 20.57 1.53 -12.71
CA LYS A 32 19.77 2.75 -12.84
C LYS A 32 20.14 3.84 -11.84
N LYS A 33 21.15 3.62 -10.98
CA LYS A 33 21.62 4.67 -10.06
C LYS A 33 21.95 5.96 -10.83
N GLU A 34 21.40 7.06 -10.35
CA GLU A 34 21.44 8.35 -11.04
C GLU A 34 22.88 8.85 -11.29
N THR A 35 23.77 8.67 -10.31
CA THR A 35 25.17 9.06 -10.39
C THR A 35 25.88 8.34 -11.53
N TYR A 36 25.72 7.01 -11.61
CA TYR A 36 26.26 6.19 -12.70
C TYR A 36 25.65 6.60 -14.05
N ARG A 37 24.33 6.72 -14.12
CA ARG A 37 23.63 7.05 -15.38
C ARG A 37 24.07 8.40 -15.95
N LYS A 38 24.18 9.43 -15.11
CA LYS A 38 24.61 10.78 -15.53
C LYS A 38 26.03 10.79 -16.07
N ILE A 39 26.95 10.10 -15.41
CA ILE A 39 28.36 10.02 -15.84
C ILE A 39 28.47 9.20 -17.13
N ALA A 40 27.79 8.07 -17.22
CA ALA A 40 27.76 7.22 -18.42
C ALA A 40 27.14 7.93 -19.64
N GLU A 41 26.04 8.67 -19.45
CA GLU A 41 25.43 9.49 -20.50
C GLU A 41 26.36 10.59 -21.00
N ARG A 42 27.10 11.26 -20.11
CA ARG A 42 28.12 12.26 -20.48
C ARG A 42 29.25 11.63 -21.31
N LYS A 43 29.75 10.46 -20.89
CA LYS A 43 30.75 9.68 -21.65
C LYS A 43 30.25 9.35 -23.06
N LEU A 44 29.00 8.89 -23.18
CA LEU A 44 28.37 8.55 -24.47
C LEU A 44 28.18 9.77 -25.38
N LYS A 45 27.96 10.95 -24.82
CA LYS A 45 27.83 12.22 -25.57
C LYS A 45 29.19 12.80 -26.00
N GLY A 46 30.30 12.23 -25.51
CA GLY A 46 31.65 12.73 -25.76
C GLY A 46 32.04 13.92 -24.89
N ASP A 47 31.32 14.18 -23.79
CA ASP A 47 31.69 15.21 -22.83
C ASP A 47 32.95 14.78 -22.06
N THR A 48 33.83 15.74 -21.73
CA THR A 48 34.99 15.46 -20.88
C THR A 48 34.54 15.07 -19.47
N LEU A 49 35.06 13.95 -18.97
CA LEU A 49 34.90 13.51 -17.59
C LEU A 49 36.09 13.97 -16.77
N THR A 50 35.89 14.19 -15.48
CA THR A 50 36.99 14.37 -14.52
C THR A 50 37.66 13.03 -14.22
N ASP A 51 38.93 13.03 -13.81
CA ASP A 51 39.67 11.80 -13.43
C ASP A 51 38.93 10.98 -12.35
N ALA A 52 38.25 11.68 -11.42
CA ALA A 52 37.43 11.04 -10.38
C ALA A 52 36.17 10.38 -10.96
N GLU A 53 35.51 11.00 -11.93
CA GLU A 53 34.35 10.43 -12.62
C GLU A 53 34.74 9.23 -13.50
N GLU A 54 35.90 9.29 -14.15
CA GLU A 54 36.42 8.19 -14.95
C GLU A 54 36.79 6.99 -14.07
N THR A 55 37.52 7.22 -12.97
CA THR A 55 37.84 6.18 -11.98
C THR A 55 36.57 5.57 -11.39
N TYR A 56 35.61 6.41 -10.99
CA TYR A 56 34.30 5.95 -10.50
C TYR A 56 33.59 5.08 -11.53
N LEU A 57 33.53 5.49 -12.79
CA LEU A 57 32.83 4.75 -13.84
C LEU A 57 33.49 3.39 -14.09
N VAL A 58 34.83 3.31 -14.15
CA VAL A 58 35.55 2.05 -14.31
C VAL A 58 35.32 1.10 -13.14
N ASP A 59 35.44 1.61 -11.91
CA ASP A 59 35.22 0.81 -10.70
C ASP A 59 33.76 0.33 -10.60
N TYR A 60 32.81 1.19 -10.97
CA TYR A 60 31.39 0.87 -10.94
C TYR A 60 30.98 -0.12 -12.04
N GLU A 61 31.55 -0.02 -13.24
CA GLU A 61 31.36 -1.01 -14.30
C GLU A 61 31.92 -2.38 -13.90
N LYS A 62 33.10 -2.41 -13.26
CA LYS A 62 33.68 -3.64 -12.71
C LYS A 62 32.80 -4.23 -11.59
N TYR A 63 32.24 -3.39 -10.73
CA TYR A 63 31.27 -3.80 -9.72
C TYR A 63 30.02 -4.41 -10.36
N LEU A 64 29.42 -3.76 -11.37
CA LEU A 64 28.24 -4.28 -12.06
C LEU A 64 28.53 -5.60 -12.78
N ALA A 65 29.68 -5.73 -13.45
CA ALA A 65 30.10 -6.99 -14.08
C ALA A 65 30.22 -8.11 -13.05
N GLY A 66 30.91 -7.86 -11.93
CA GLY A 66 31.02 -8.83 -10.84
C GLY A 66 29.69 -9.15 -10.17
N TYR A 67 28.76 -8.20 -10.09
CA TYR A 67 27.39 -8.43 -9.62
C TYR A 67 26.65 -9.36 -10.58
N TYR A 68 26.71 -9.09 -11.89
CA TYR A 68 26.03 -9.87 -12.91
C TYR A 68 26.54 -11.31 -12.98
N GLU A 69 27.85 -11.52 -12.85
CA GLU A 69 28.46 -12.86 -12.82
C GLU A 69 27.94 -13.70 -11.65
N ARG A 70 27.74 -13.06 -10.49
CA ARG A 70 27.22 -13.69 -9.26
C ARG A 70 25.71 -13.97 -9.29
N LEU A 71 24.96 -13.46 -10.27
CA LEU A 71 23.56 -13.82 -10.43
C LEU A 71 23.44 -15.30 -10.83
N SER A 72 22.47 -15.99 -10.25
CA SER A 72 22.07 -17.33 -10.69
C SER A 72 21.59 -17.30 -12.16
N ASP A 73 21.68 -18.41 -12.88
CA ASP A 73 21.23 -18.47 -14.28
C ASP A 73 19.73 -18.21 -14.43
N GLU A 74 18.95 -18.49 -13.38
CA GLU A 74 17.54 -18.12 -13.30
C GLU A 74 17.36 -16.61 -13.20
N GLU A 75 18.07 -15.94 -12.29
CA GLU A 75 18.01 -14.49 -12.16
C GLU A 75 18.60 -13.77 -13.38
N LYS A 76 19.64 -14.30 -14.04
CA LYS A 76 20.11 -13.77 -15.33
C LYS A 76 19.02 -13.81 -16.39
N ARG A 77 18.31 -14.93 -16.52
CA ARG A 77 17.17 -15.06 -17.46
C ARG A 77 16.03 -14.11 -17.11
N LYS A 78 15.73 -13.95 -15.82
CA LYS A 78 14.73 -13.02 -15.30
C LYS A 78 15.09 -11.56 -15.55
N TYR A 79 16.36 -11.18 -15.38
CA TYR A 79 16.87 -9.85 -15.75
C TYR A 79 16.64 -9.58 -17.23
N LEU A 80 17.03 -10.52 -18.09
CA LEU A 80 16.88 -10.35 -19.54
C LEU A 80 15.42 -10.25 -19.98
N SER A 81 14.51 -11.01 -19.37
CA SER A 81 13.09 -11.00 -19.71
C SER A 81 12.35 -9.78 -19.15
N LEU A 82 12.71 -9.30 -17.94
CA LEU A 82 11.98 -8.25 -17.25
C LEU A 82 12.60 -6.85 -17.36
N LYS A 83 13.86 -6.69 -17.79
CA LYS A 83 14.52 -5.37 -17.85
C LYS A 83 13.71 -4.31 -18.60
N ASN A 84 13.09 -4.69 -19.71
CA ASN A 84 12.30 -3.77 -20.53
C ASN A 84 11.03 -3.34 -19.80
N GLN A 85 10.39 -4.27 -19.09
CA GLN A 85 9.24 -3.96 -18.25
C GLN A 85 9.64 -3.00 -17.12
N TRP A 86 10.77 -3.25 -16.45
CA TRP A 86 11.26 -2.39 -15.39
C TRP A 86 11.66 -0.99 -15.88
N ASP A 87 12.25 -0.88 -17.07
CA ASP A 87 12.54 0.41 -17.70
C ASP A 87 11.27 1.22 -17.98
N LEU A 88 10.20 0.54 -18.38
CA LEU A 88 8.87 1.15 -18.55
C LEU A 88 8.26 1.56 -17.21
N GLU A 89 8.43 0.77 -16.16
CA GLU A 89 7.95 1.11 -14.81
C GLU A 89 8.55 2.40 -14.28
N VAL A 90 9.87 2.61 -14.47
CA VAL A 90 10.53 3.87 -14.09
C VAL A 90 10.03 5.03 -14.93
N SER A 91 9.86 4.81 -16.23
CA SER A 91 9.41 5.85 -17.15
C SER A 91 7.96 6.27 -16.86
N ALA A 92 7.07 5.32 -16.55
CA ALA A 92 5.68 5.56 -16.16
C ALA A 92 5.57 6.21 -14.77
N SER A 93 6.42 5.79 -13.82
CA SER A 93 6.52 6.41 -12.49
C SER A 93 7.10 7.83 -12.58
N GLN A 94 7.98 8.09 -13.55
CA GLN A 94 8.52 9.44 -13.81
C GLN A 94 7.51 10.34 -14.51
N GLN A 95 6.67 9.81 -15.39
CA GLN A 95 5.60 10.57 -16.04
C GLN A 95 4.53 11.06 -15.05
N THR A 96 4.24 10.29 -13.99
CA THR A 96 3.41 10.76 -12.86
C THR A 96 4.10 11.82 -11.99
N THR A 97 5.42 12.01 -12.14
CA THR A 97 6.20 13.06 -11.47
C THR A 97 6.65 14.21 -12.37
N THR A 98 6.26 14.23 -13.65
CA THR A 98 6.51 15.41 -14.49
C THR A 98 5.56 16.53 -14.06
N PRO A 99 6.05 17.72 -13.69
CA PRO A 99 5.23 18.83 -13.21
C PRO A 99 4.51 19.50 -14.39
N SER A 100 3.50 18.83 -14.95
CA SER A 100 2.53 19.47 -15.82
C SER A 100 1.44 20.12 -14.96
N GLN A 101 1.82 21.16 -14.22
CA GLN A 101 1.02 22.33 -13.80
C GLN A 101 1.80 23.10 -12.71
N ALA A 102 2.71 23.96 -13.16
CA ALA A 102 3.39 24.97 -12.35
C ALA A 102 2.46 26.11 -11.88
N THR A 103 1.21 25.79 -11.54
CA THR A 103 0.23 26.70 -10.95
C THR A 103 -0.48 26.14 -9.72
N SER A 104 -0.18 24.91 -9.27
CA SER A 104 -0.85 24.30 -8.09
C SER A 104 0.06 23.86 -6.95
N ALA A 105 1.38 24.12 -6.99
CA ALA A 105 2.36 23.59 -6.02
C ALA A 105 2.11 23.94 -4.53
N ALA A 106 1.23 24.91 -4.21
CA ALA A 106 0.87 25.27 -2.84
C ALA A 106 -0.35 24.52 -2.28
N GLN A 107 -1.23 23.96 -3.13
CA GLN A 107 -2.46 23.29 -2.69
C GLN A 107 -2.30 21.84 -2.20
N PRO A 108 -1.51 20.94 -2.85
CA PRO A 108 -1.40 19.56 -2.39
C PRO A 108 -0.69 19.47 -1.03
N ASP A 109 0.25 20.38 -0.75
CA ASP A 109 0.99 20.41 0.51
C ASP A 109 0.11 20.86 1.69
N PHE A 110 -0.82 21.80 1.46
CA PHE A 110 -1.76 22.26 2.49
C PHE A 110 -2.81 21.20 2.82
N GLU A 111 -3.38 20.55 1.81
CA GLU A 111 -4.39 19.50 1.99
C GLU A 111 -3.79 18.27 2.71
N LEU A 112 -2.59 17.84 2.30
CA LEU A 112 -1.87 16.75 2.95
C LEU A 112 -1.58 17.05 4.43
N ARG A 113 -1.14 18.28 4.74
CA ARG A 113 -0.88 18.71 6.13
C ARG A 113 -2.16 18.82 6.96
N THR A 114 -3.28 19.20 6.37
CA THR A 114 -4.57 19.29 7.07
C THR A 114 -5.11 17.89 7.39
N ARG A 115 -5.05 16.98 6.42
CA ARG A 115 -5.43 15.58 6.60
C ARG A 115 -4.52 14.87 7.61
N ASP A 116 -3.21 15.11 7.56
CA ASP A 116 -2.27 14.55 8.54
C ASP A 116 -2.57 15.04 9.96
N LYS A 117 -2.83 16.34 10.15
CA LYS A 117 -3.26 16.88 11.45
C LYS A 117 -4.52 16.19 11.99
N LEU A 118 -5.52 15.95 11.13
CA LEU A 118 -6.75 15.28 11.52
C LEU A 118 -6.50 13.81 11.91
N ILE A 119 -5.69 13.08 11.12
CA ILE A 119 -5.33 11.70 11.43
C ILE A 119 -4.50 11.62 12.73
N ASN A 120 -3.52 12.51 12.91
CA ASN A 120 -2.75 12.62 14.14
C ASN A 120 -3.66 12.90 15.35
N GLY A 121 -4.62 13.83 15.22
CA GLY A 121 -5.61 14.11 16.25
C GLY A 121 -6.51 12.92 16.58
N ALA A 122 -6.95 12.17 15.57
CA ALA A 122 -7.73 10.94 15.77
C ALA A 122 -6.94 9.86 16.51
N TYR A 123 -5.66 9.66 16.18
CA TYR A 123 -4.77 8.79 16.95
C TYR A 123 -4.58 9.31 18.38
N GLY A 124 -4.39 10.62 18.58
CA GLY A 124 -4.31 11.22 19.90
C GLY A 124 -5.57 10.97 20.74
N ALA A 125 -6.76 11.13 20.17
CA ALA A 125 -8.02 10.81 20.83
C ALA A 125 -8.09 9.33 21.22
N LEU A 126 -7.72 8.43 20.29
CA LEU A 126 -7.65 6.99 20.54
C LEU A 126 -6.68 6.67 21.69
N TYR A 127 -5.50 7.30 21.73
CA TYR A 127 -4.55 7.14 22.82
C TYR A 127 -5.13 7.61 24.15
N GLY A 128 -5.87 8.72 24.16
CA GLY A 128 -6.59 9.18 25.35
C GLY A 128 -7.60 8.14 25.85
N ILE A 129 -8.41 7.56 24.95
CA ILE A 129 -9.37 6.50 25.28
C ILE A 129 -8.65 5.29 25.87
N MET A 130 -7.59 4.82 25.22
CA MET A 130 -6.82 3.65 25.67
C MET A 130 -6.09 3.89 26.99
N LEU A 131 -5.57 5.10 27.22
CA LEU A 131 -4.95 5.48 28.49
C LEU A 131 -5.99 5.52 29.60
N VAL A 132 -7.15 6.14 29.38
CA VAL A 132 -8.25 6.17 30.35
C VAL A 132 -8.66 4.75 30.73
N GLY A 133 -8.90 3.89 29.74
CA GLY A 133 -9.24 2.48 29.99
C GLY A 133 -8.13 1.73 30.69
N GLY A 134 -6.88 1.87 30.23
CA GLY A 134 -5.73 1.13 30.78
C GLY A 134 -5.20 1.63 32.12
N THR A 135 -5.58 2.83 32.56
CA THR A 135 -5.21 3.35 33.90
C THR A 135 -6.41 3.47 34.84
N GLU A 136 -7.60 3.07 34.39
CA GLU A 136 -8.85 3.14 35.14
C GLU A 136 -9.13 4.56 35.71
N ILE A 137 -8.74 5.60 34.98
CA ILE A 137 -9.02 6.98 35.39
C ILE A 137 -10.53 7.22 35.25
N GLU A 138 -11.16 7.63 36.34
CA GLU A 138 -12.59 7.96 36.37
C GLU A 138 -12.84 9.48 36.47
N GLY A 139 -14.10 9.87 36.21
CA GLY A 139 -14.58 11.23 36.41
C GLY A 139 -14.13 12.24 35.34
N PRO A 140 -14.21 13.55 35.64
CA PRO A 140 -13.95 14.62 34.66
C PRO A 140 -12.53 14.59 34.06
N GLY A 141 -11.56 14.09 34.82
CA GLY A 141 -10.17 13.93 34.35
C GLY A 141 -10.07 12.94 33.18
N ALA A 142 -10.85 11.86 33.21
CA ALA A 142 -10.92 10.86 32.14
C ALA A 142 -11.45 11.47 30.83
N ALA A 143 -12.57 12.19 30.93
CA ALA A 143 -13.19 12.86 29.78
C ALA A 143 -12.29 13.97 29.20
N GLY A 144 -11.50 14.65 30.04
CA GLY A 144 -10.55 15.68 29.62
C GLY A 144 -9.31 15.12 28.91
N LEU A 145 -8.88 13.90 29.24
CA LEU A 145 -7.66 13.28 28.71
C LEU A 145 -7.74 13.03 27.20
N ILE A 146 -8.93 12.68 26.69
CA ILE A 146 -9.18 12.41 25.27
C ILE A 146 -8.94 13.66 24.39
N PRO A 147 -9.63 14.80 24.59
CA PRO A 147 -9.39 16.01 23.80
C PRO A 147 -8.00 16.60 24.02
N ILE A 148 -7.40 16.47 25.21
CA ILE A 148 -6.02 16.90 25.47
C ILE A 148 -5.05 16.12 24.58
N MET A 149 -5.14 14.78 24.58
CA MET A 149 -4.28 13.95 23.75
C MET A 149 -4.52 14.19 22.26
N ALA A 150 -5.77 14.35 21.82
CA ALA A 150 -6.10 14.71 20.45
C ALA A 150 -5.43 16.03 20.03
N GLY A 151 -5.55 17.07 20.86
CA GLY A 151 -4.97 18.39 20.61
C GLY A 151 -3.44 18.36 20.56
N LEU A 152 -2.78 17.69 21.52
CA LEU A 152 -1.32 17.56 21.54
C LEU A 152 -0.77 16.90 20.27
N TRP A 153 -1.42 15.83 19.80
CA TRP A 153 -1.00 15.14 18.58
C TRP A 153 -1.29 15.95 17.32
N GLN A 154 -2.39 16.70 17.28
CA GLN A 154 -2.67 17.63 16.18
C GLN A 154 -1.65 18.78 16.11
N LEU A 155 -1.12 19.21 17.26
CA LEU A 155 -0.09 20.24 17.37
C LEU A 155 1.33 19.73 17.10
N GLY A 156 1.55 18.41 17.00
CA GLY A 156 2.88 17.81 16.77
C GLY A 156 3.71 18.46 15.65
N PRO A 157 3.15 18.67 14.44
CA PRO A 157 3.85 19.36 13.35
C PRO A 157 4.20 20.83 13.64
N VAL A 158 3.42 21.50 14.49
CA VAL A 158 3.67 22.89 14.91
C VAL A 158 4.79 22.95 15.95
N ILE A 159 4.79 21.99 16.88
CA ILE A 159 5.75 21.89 17.98
C ILE A 159 7.13 21.46 17.45
N ASN A 160 7.19 20.49 16.53
CA ASN A 160 8.45 19.94 16.04
C ASN A 160 8.66 20.18 14.53
N LYS A 161 8.72 21.44 14.12
CA LYS A 161 8.86 21.83 12.71
C LYS A 161 10.03 21.15 11.99
N LYS A 162 11.15 20.92 12.68
CA LYS A 162 12.35 20.27 12.11
C LYS A 162 12.10 18.80 11.74
N LYS A 163 11.37 18.05 12.57
CA LYS A 163 11.02 16.65 12.28
C LYS A 163 10.18 16.53 11.01
N TYR A 164 9.20 17.42 10.86
CA TYR A 164 8.26 17.45 9.74
C TYR A 164 8.75 18.26 8.53
N ALA A 165 10.00 18.71 8.53
CA ALA A 165 10.62 19.33 7.36
C ALA A 165 10.89 18.27 6.27
N ASN A 166 10.62 18.63 5.02
CA ASN A 166 10.88 17.83 3.81
C ASN A 166 10.22 16.44 3.84
N ILE A 167 9.02 16.33 4.43
CA ILE A 167 8.24 15.09 4.39
C ILE A 167 7.33 15.09 3.16
N ASN A 168 7.10 13.90 2.63
CA ASN A 168 6.14 13.65 1.56
C ASN A 168 4.98 12.77 2.07
N ALA A 169 3.97 12.55 1.23
CA ALA A 169 2.82 11.72 1.58
C ALA A 169 3.21 10.29 2.00
N THR A 170 4.27 9.72 1.41
CA THR A 170 4.75 8.36 1.73
C THR A 170 5.35 8.28 3.13
N THR A 171 6.03 9.34 3.59
CA THR A 171 6.54 9.47 4.97
C THR A 171 5.42 9.49 5.99
N ILE A 172 4.39 10.30 5.75
CA ILE A 172 3.20 10.36 6.62
C ILE A 172 2.51 8.99 6.66
N ARG A 173 2.37 8.36 5.49
CA ARG A 173 1.76 7.05 5.37
C ARG A 173 2.51 5.97 6.12
N ALA A 174 3.84 5.90 5.98
CA ALA A 174 4.67 4.97 6.73
C ALA A 174 4.52 5.16 8.25
N GLY A 175 4.47 6.42 8.71
CA GLY A 175 4.20 6.74 10.11
C GLY A 175 2.83 6.24 10.57
N ASN A 176 1.78 6.47 9.78
CA ASN A 176 0.43 6.00 10.11
C ASN A 176 0.30 4.47 10.08
N SER A 177 0.92 3.79 9.12
CA SER A 177 0.97 2.33 9.08
C SER A 177 1.72 1.78 10.30
N GLY A 178 2.86 2.40 10.66
CA GLY A 178 3.61 2.06 11.88
C GLY A 178 2.80 2.24 13.16
N ARG A 179 2.01 3.32 13.26
CA ARG A 179 1.11 3.54 14.40
C ARG A 179 0.04 2.48 14.50
N PHE A 180 -0.56 2.12 13.37
CA PHE A 180 -1.62 1.13 13.35
C PHE A 180 -1.11 -0.26 13.71
N ILE A 181 0.02 -0.67 13.11
CA ILE A 181 0.69 -1.93 13.47
C ILE A 181 1.11 -1.91 14.93
N GLY A 182 1.65 -0.79 15.42
CA GLY A 182 2.06 -0.66 16.81
C GLY A 182 0.93 -0.69 17.83
N LEU A 183 -0.30 -0.29 17.47
CA LEU A 183 -1.47 -0.52 18.31
C LEU A 183 -1.68 -2.02 18.52
N MET A 184 -1.65 -2.79 17.44
CA MET A 184 -1.86 -4.24 17.51
C MET A 184 -0.72 -4.95 18.21
N ASP A 185 0.52 -4.69 17.81
CA ASP A 185 1.70 -5.33 18.41
C ASP A 185 1.84 -4.94 19.88
N GLY A 186 1.51 -3.69 20.22
CA GLY A 186 1.41 -3.26 21.60
C GLY A 186 0.36 -4.06 22.38
N ALA A 187 -0.86 -4.19 21.85
CA ALA A 187 -1.90 -5.01 22.48
C ALA A 187 -1.44 -6.44 22.70
N PHE A 188 -0.87 -7.07 21.67
CA PHE A 188 -0.42 -8.45 21.71
C PHE A 188 0.76 -8.64 22.65
N LEU A 189 1.67 -7.67 22.74
CA LEU A 189 2.74 -7.66 23.74
C LEU A 189 2.19 -7.54 25.15
N GLY A 190 1.20 -6.66 25.36
CA GLY A 190 0.54 -6.55 26.65
C GLY A 190 -0.15 -7.85 27.06
N LEU A 191 -0.83 -8.53 26.13
CA LEU A 191 -1.40 -9.87 26.36
C LEU A 191 -0.32 -10.91 26.68
N ALA A 192 0.79 -10.90 25.92
CA ALA A 192 1.91 -11.81 26.10
C ALA A 192 2.57 -11.66 27.49
N LEU A 193 2.62 -10.44 28.02
CA LEU A 193 3.24 -10.14 29.31
C LEU A 193 2.28 -10.29 30.50
N ALA A 194 1.01 -9.89 30.34
CA ALA A 194 0.06 -9.85 31.45
C ALA A 194 -0.52 -11.23 31.80
N GLY A 195 -0.64 -12.13 30.80
CA GLY A 195 -1.28 -13.44 30.98
C GLY A 195 -2.69 -13.33 31.57
N ASP A 196 -3.08 -14.32 32.38
CA ASP A 196 -4.42 -14.41 33.00
C ASP A 196 -4.52 -13.68 34.35
N SER A 197 -3.64 -12.71 34.63
CA SER A 197 -3.66 -11.97 35.90
C SER A 197 -4.90 -11.06 36.02
N GLU A 198 -5.30 -10.69 37.26
CA GLU A 198 -6.43 -9.79 37.49
C GLU A 198 -6.25 -8.39 36.85
N SER A 199 -5.00 -7.96 36.57
CA SER A 199 -4.71 -6.72 35.83
C SER A 199 -4.57 -6.90 34.32
N SER A 200 -4.94 -8.07 33.78
CA SER A 200 -4.70 -8.46 32.38
C SER A 200 -5.42 -7.60 31.34
N GLY A 201 -6.55 -6.98 31.70
CA GLY A 201 -7.32 -6.15 30.76
C GLY A 201 -6.63 -4.83 30.38
N ASN A 202 -5.82 -4.28 31.27
CA ASN A 202 -5.32 -2.90 31.15
C ASN A 202 -3.97 -2.81 30.46
N LEU A 203 -3.10 -3.80 30.68
CA LEU A 203 -1.75 -3.86 30.08
C LEU A 203 -1.79 -3.81 28.54
N PRO A 204 -2.66 -4.58 27.84
CA PRO A 204 -2.81 -4.51 26.39
C PRO A 204 -3.11 -3.09 25.89
N LEU A 205 -3.97 -2.34 26.57
CA LEU A 205 -4.31 -0.97 26.18
C LEU A 205 -3.12 -0.03 26.32
N LEU A 206 -2.40 -0.10 27.44
CA LEU A 206 -1.22 0.74 27.67
C LEU A 206 -0.09 0.42 26.68
N PHE A 207 0.20 -0.86 26.46
CA PHE A 207 1.19 -1.26 25.48
C PHE A 207 0.74 -0.95 24.04
N SER A 208 -0.56 -0.98 23.72
CA SER A 208 -1.08 -0.52 22.42
C SER A 208 -0.68 0.92 22.15
N VAL A 209 -0.88 1.82 23.13
CA VAL A 209 -0.49 3.23 23.01
C VAL A 209 1.02 3.35 22.81
N ALA A 210 1.81 2.71 23.68
CA ALA A 210 3.27 2.77 23.63
C ALA A 210 3.83 2.21 22.31
N GLY A 211 3.31 1.07 21.86
CA GLY A 211 3.66 0.42 20.61
C GLY A 211 3.29 1.28 19.41
N SER A 212 2.10 1.87 19.39
CA SER A 212 1.65 2.76 18.33
C SER A 212 2.57 3.96 18.16
N ILE A 213 2.91 4.64 19.26
CA ILE A 213 3.81 5.79 19.23
C ILE A 213 5.19 5.37 18.72
N SER A 214 5.73 4.27 19.25
CA SER A 214 7.08 3.78 18.97
C SER A 214 7.23 3.31 17.52
N LEU A 215 6.36 2.42 17.05
CA LEU A 215 6.40 1.91 15.68
C LEU A 215 5.98 2.99 14.66
N GLY A 216 5.11 3.93 15.05
CA GLY A 216 4.81 5.10 14.27
C GLY A 216 6.05 5.96 13.98
N GLU A 217 6.86 6.20 15.01
CA GLU A 217 8.12 6.93 14.85
C GLU A 217 9.15 6.15 14.04
N ILE A 218 9.29 4.84 14.30
CA ILE A 218 10.20 3.97 13.55
C ILE A 218 9.80 3.96 12.06
N GLY A 219 8.52 3.83 11.73
CA GLY A 219 8.01 3.88 10.37
C GLY A 219 8.33 5.21 9.69
N PHE A 220 8.05 6.32 10.38
CA PHE A 220 8.34 7.67 9.89
C PHE A 220 9.85 7.88 9.61
N GLN A 221 10.72 7.54 10.57
CA GLN A 221 12.17 7.70 10.43
C GLN A 221 12.78 6.76 9.39
N THR A 222 12.31 5.51 9.36
CA THR A 222 12.76 4.53 8.35
C THR A 222 12.42 5.02 6.96
N GLN A 223 11.23 5.59 6.77
CA GLN A 223 10.82 6.12 5.48
C GLN A 223 11.65 7.33 5.05
N LYS A 224 11.98 8.25 5.97
CA LYS A 224 12.91 9.36 5.67
C LYS A 224 14.29 8.89 5.24
N ARG A 225 14.75 7.73 5.75
CA ARG A 225 16.09 7.18 5.45
C ARG A 225 16.11 6.32 4.20
N LYS A 226 15.08 5.49 3.98
CA LYS A 226 15.06 4.45 2.94
C LYS A 226 14.17 4.79 1.74
N ASN A 227 13.26 5.74 1.87
CA ASN A 227 12.39 6.22 0.78
C ASN A 227 11.62 5.08 0.06
N PHE A 228 10.96 4.20 0.81
CA PHE A 228 10.17 3.12 0.23
C PHE A 228 8.98 3.66 -0.59
N SER A 229 8.55 2.92 -1.61
CA SER A 229 7.36 3.28 -2.39
C SER A 229 6.08 3.12 -1.54
N GLU A 230 4.98 3.77 -1.95
CA GLU A 230 3.70 3.58 -1.24
C GLU A 230 3.24 2.13 -1.24
N GLY A 231 3.37 1.43 -2.36
CA GLY A 231 3.00 0.01 -2.41
C GLY A 231 3.94 -0.88 -1.61
N HIS A 232 5.20 -0.51 -1.40
CA HIS A 232 6.08 -1.22 -0.47
C HIS A 232 5.56 -1.13 0.97
N ILE A 233 5.25 0.08 1.42
CA ILE A 233 4.70 0.32 2.77
C ILE A 233 3.38 -0.44 2.94
N GLU A 234 2.51 -0.38 1.93
CA GLU A 234 1.21 -1.06 1.97
C GLU A 234 1.35 -2.58 1.94
N MET A 235 2.29 -3.13 1.17
CA MET A 235 2.52 -4.57 1.13
C MET A 235 3.02 -5.09 2.49
N MET A 236 3.91 -4.35 3.14
CA MET A 236 4.31 -4.66 4.51
C MET A 236 3.11 -4.64 5.47
N ARG A 237 2.27 -3.59 5.39
CA ARG A 237 1.06 -3.50 6.20
C ARG A 237 0.10 -4.66 5.95
N HIS A 238 -0.23 -4.94 4.70
CA HIS A 238 -1.11 -6.04 4.30
C HIS A 238 -0.67 -7.37 4.89
N TYR A 239 0.61 -7.73 4.73
CA TYR A 239 1.11 -8.99 5.27
C TYR A 239 1.25 -9.00 6.79
N ALA A 240 1.46 -7.86 7.46
CA ALA A 240 1.38 -7.77 8.92
C ALA A 240 -0.01 -8.18 9.43
N PHE A 241 -1.07 -7.67 8.77
CA PHE A 241 -2.45 -8.04 9.04
C PHE A 241 -2.73 -9.51 8.75
N LEU A 242 -2.31 -9.98 7.57
CA LEU A 242 -2.51 -11.36 7.17
C LEU A 242 -1.80 -12.33 8.12
N GLY A 243 -0.54 -12.04 8.47
CA GLY A 243 0.26 -12.86 9.38
C GLY A 243 -0.34 -12.93 10.78
N THR A 244 -0.84 -11.79 11.29
CA THR A 244 -1.60 -11.74 12.55
C THR A 244 -2.87 -12.59 12.46
N GLY A 245 -3.69 -12.37 11.43
CA GLY A 245 -4.97 -13.06 11.26
C GLY A 245 -4.81 -14.57 11.10
N VAL A 246 -3.85 -15.01 10.27
CA VAL A 246 -3.49 -16.43 10.10
C VAL A 246 -3.03 -17.03 11.42
N SER A 247 -2.18 -16.32 12.17
CA SER A 247 -1.70 -16.84 13.46
C SER A 247 -2.82 -16.95 14.48
N GLY A 248 -3.71 -15.95 14.55
CA GLY A 248 -4.90 -16.01 15.40
C GLY A 248 -5.81 -17.18 15.06
N LEU A 249 -6.05 -17.43 13.77
CA LEU A 249 -6.83 -18.58 13.29
C LEU A 249 -6.17 -19.92 13.62
N VAL A 250 -4.84 -20.02 13.49
CA VAL A 250 -4.10 -21.23 13.88
C VAL A 250 -4.16 -21.42 15.40
N LEU A 251 -4.01 -20.36 16.20
CA LEU A 251 -4.11 -20.44 17.65
C LEU A 251 -5.51 -20.86 18.11
N ALA A 252 -6.56 -20.38 17.42
CA ALA A 252 -7.94 -20.80 17.65
C ALA A 252 -8.15 -22.31 17.40
N THR A 253 -7.30 -22.96 16.59
CA THR A 253 -7.37 -24.43 16.40
C THR A 253 -6.73 -25.24 17.52
N SER A 254 -5.99 -24.59 18.42
CA SER A 254 -5.11 -25.25 19.38
C SER A 254 -5.62 -25.22 20.82
N ASP A 255 -6.85 -24.78 21.06
CA ASP A 255 -7.45 -24.60 22.41
C ASP A 255 -6.48 -23.91 23.38
N VAL A 256 -5.74 -22.91 22.89
CA VAL A 256 -4.81 -22.13 23.70
C VAL A 256 -5.63 -21.20 24.58
N GLY A 257 -5.90 -21.64 25.81
CA GLY A 257 -6.54 -20.82 26.84
C GLY A 257 -5.61 -19.80 27.49
N ASP A 258 -4.30 -19.93 27.29
CA ASP A 258 -3.28 -19.05 27.86
C ASP A 258 -3.15 -17.76 27.04
N ALA A 259 -3.54 -16.63 27.64
CA ALA A 259 -3.43 -15.31 27.03
C ALA A 259 -1.99 -14.95 26.65
N GLN A 260 -0.97 -15.49 27.36
CA GLN A 260 0.43 -15.23 27.03
C GLN A 260 0.81 -15.85 25.69
N ALA A 261 0.47 -17.14 25.51
CA ALA A 261 0.70 -17.85 24.26
C ALA A 261 -0.10 -17.23 23.09
N LEU A 262 -1.32 -16.74 23.35
CA LEU A 262 -2.11 -16.02 22.36
C LEU A 262 -1.42 -14.70 21.93
N GLY A 263 -1.03 -13.86 22.89
CA GLY A 263 -0.31 -12.61 22.61
C GLY A 263 1.01 -12.82 21.87
N ALA A 264 1.82 -13.78 22.33
CA ALA A 264 3.10 -14.11 21.71
C ALA A 264 2.93 -14.66 20.29
N GLY A 265 1.93 -15.51 20.06
CA GLY A 265 1.65 -16.08 18.75
C GLY A 265 1.16 -15.03 17.74
N LEU A 266 0.29 -14.10 18.17
CA LEU A 266 -0.18 -13.00 17.32
C LEU A 266 0.96 -12.04 16.95
N LEU A 267 1.83 -11.71 17.91
CA LEU A 267 3.06 -10.93 17.66
C LEU A 267 3.98 -11.61 16.65
N ALA A 268 4.27 -12.89 16.85
CA ALA A 268 5.14 -13.66 15.97
C ALA A 268 4.56 -13.69 14.54
N GLY A 269 3.25 -13.87 14.43
CA GLY A 269 2.50 -13.78 13.17
C GLY A 269 2.66 -12.44 12.46
N ASN A 270 2.50 -11.34 13.19
CA ASN A 270 2.66 -10.00 12.64
C ASN A 270 4.08 -9.76 12.11
N ILE A 271 5.10 -10.06 12.93
CA ILE A 271 6.52 -9.88 12.57
C ILE A 271 6.88 -10.73 11.35
N ALA A 272 6.46 -11.99 11.31
CA ALA A 272 6.67 -12.87 10.16
C ALA A 272 5.96 -12.31 8.91
N GLY A 273 4.73 -11.82 9.07
CA GLY A 273 3.99 -11.09 8.05
C GLY A 273 4.76 -9.89 7.50
N LEU A 274 5.25 -9.00 8.36
CA LEU A 274 6.05 -7.84 7.96
C LEU A 274 7.29 -8.24 7.15
N ALA A 275 7.98 -9.30 7.57
CA ALA A 275 9.15 -9.82 6.86
C ALA A 275 8.77 -10.35 5.45
N ILE A 276 7.67 -11.11 5.34
CA ILE A 276 7.15 -11.58 4.05
C ILE A 276 6.76 -10.38 3.16
N GLY A 277 5.99 -9.43 3.69
CA GLY A 277 5.56 -8.24 2.94
C GLY A 277 6.74 -7.40 2.46
N HIS A 278 7.76 -7.23 3.28
CA HIS A 278 9.00 -6.54 2.90
C HIS A 278 9.71 -7.25 1.75
N ASN A 279 9.84 -8.58 1.83
CA ASN A 279 10.47 -9.38 0.77
C ASN A 279 9.66 -9.31 -0.55
N MET A 280 8.34 -9.46 -0.47
CA MET A 280 7.47 -9.37 -1.65
C MET A 280 7.57 -8.01 -2.34
N ALA A 281 7.59 -6.93 -1.57
CA ALA A 281 7.75 -5.57 -2.10
C ALA A 281 9.14 -5.30 -2.70
N ARG A 282 10.20 -5.95 -2.20
CA ARG A 282 11.53 -5.86 -2.83
C ARG A 282 11.59 -6.57 -4.18
N ASN A 283 10.87 -7.69 -4.32
CA ASN A 283 10.89 -8.49 -5.54
C ASN A 283 10.02 -7.91 -6.66
N TYR A 284 9.04 -7.08 -6.33
CA TYR A 284 8.17 -6.44 -7.30
C TYR A 284 7.66 -5.09 -6.76
N ASN A 285 7.77 -4.04 -7.59
CA ASN A 285 7.33 -2.70 -7.22
C ASN A 285 5.81 -2.59 -7.32
N TYR A 286 5.10 -3.05 -6.29
CA TYR A 286 3.66 -2.88 -6.22
C TYR A 286 3.29 -1.39 -6.16
N SER A 287 2.23 -1.00 -6.85
CA SER A 287 1.57 0.27 -6.58
C SER A 287 0.71 0.15 -5.31
N GLN A 288 0.25 1.28 -4.77
CA GLN A 288 -0.73 1.23 -3.69
C GLN A 288 -2.04 0.54 -4.12
N GLY A 289 -2.52 0.85 -5.33
CA GLY A 289 -3.75 0.26 -5.87
C GLY A 289 -3.64 -1.24 -6.04
N ASP A 290 -2.47 -1.75 -6.43
CA ASP A 290 -2.21 -3.19 -6.51
C ASP A 290 -2.41 -3.86 -5.15
N VAL A 291 -1.87 -3.25 -4.08
CA VAL A 291 -2.02 -3.80 -2.72
C VAL A 291 -3.46 -3.73 -2.23
N ASP A 292 -4.21 -2.67 -2.54
CA ASP A 292 -5.63 -2.56 -2.19
C ASP A 292 -6.46 -3.68 -2.87
N VAL A 293 -6.15 -4.00 -4.13
CA VAL A 293 -6.75 -5.14 -4.86
C VAL A 293 -6.39 -6.49 -4.23
N ILE A 294 -5.13 -6.68 -3.84
CA ILE A 294 -4.67 -7.90 -3.14
C ILE A 294 -5.39 -8.05 -1.79
N SER A 295 -5.47 -6.95 -1.03
CA SER A 295 -6.06 -6.92 0.31
C SER A 295 -7.55 -7.25 0.26
N SER A 296 -8.30 -6.63 -0.65
CA SER A 296 -9.72 -6.94 -0.83
C SER A 296 -9.96 -8.40 -1.20
N LEU A 297 -9.16 -8.97 -2.11
CA LEU A 297 -9.27 -10.39 -2.46
C LEU A 297 -8.93 -11.30 -1.27
N THR A 298 -7.94 -10.91 -0.44
CA THR A 298 -7.56 -11.63 0.78
C THR A 298 -8.72 -11.71 1.77
N TRP A 299 -9.42 -10.59 2.01
CA TRP A 299 -10.60 -10.55 2.88
C TRP A 299 -11.77 -11.37 2.33
N ILE A 300 -12.01 -11.32 1.02
CA ILE A 300 -13.00 -12.18 0.36
C ILE A 300 -12.66 -13.66 0.55
N GLY A 301 -11.38 -14.03 0.38
CA GLY A 301 -10.89 -15.37 0.62
C GLY A 301 -11.09 -15.83 2.06
N ALA A 302 -10.78 -14.97 3.04
CA ALA A 302 -11.04 -15.23 4.45
C ALA A 302 -12.54 -15.48 4.71
N GLY A 303 -13.42 -14.62 4.18
CA GLY A 303 -14.87 -14.73 4.31
C GLY A 303 -15.43 -16.04 3.74
N LEU A 304 -14.96 -16.45 2.55
CA LEU A 304 -15.30 -17.75 1.97
C LEU A 304 -14.81 -18.91 2.84
N GLY A 305 -13.61 -18.82 3.41
CA GLY A 305 -13.10 -19.83 4.32
C GLY A 305 -13.95 -19.93 5.59
N PHE A 306 -14.40 -18.80 6.15
CA PHE A 306 -15.30 -18.80 7.31
C PHE A 306 -16.69 -19.37 6.97
N ALA A 307 -17.19 -19.17 5.75
CA ALA A 307 -18.42 -19.80 5.31
C ALA A 307 -18.30 -21.34 5.31
N LEU A 308 -17.16 -21.88 4.85
CA LEU A 308 -16.88 -23.32 4.90
C LEU A 308 -16.79 -23.84 6.35
N VAL A 309 -16.20 -23.04 7.24
CA VAL A 309 -16.17 -23.39 8.68
C VAL A 309 -17.56 -23.45 9.26
N ALA A 310 -18.42 -22.47 8.95
CA ALA A 310 -19.77 -22.41 9.47
C ALA A 310 -20.63 -23.60 9.02
N GLU A 311 -20.41 -24.15 7.82
CA GLU A 311 -21.08 -25.38 7.36
C GLU A 311 -20.56 -26.63 8.10
N GLY A 312 -19.27 -26.65 8.47
CA GLY A 312 -18.65 -27.79 9.14
C GLY A 312 -18.89 -27.90 10.65
N ILE A 313 -19.33 -26.83 11.31
CA ILE A 313 -19.53 -26.79 12.77
C ILE A 313 -20.77 -27.58 13.20
N ASP A 314 -21.81 -27.69 12.36
CA ASP A 314 -23.08 -28.33 12.72
C ASP A 314 -23.03 -29.87 12.86
N GLY A 315 -21.86 -30.50 12.70
CA GLY A 315 -21.81 -31.96 12.49
C GLY A 315 -20.70 -32.78 13.14
N THR A 316 -19.89 -32.27 14.10
CA THR A 316 -18.66 -32.87 14.75
C THR A 316 -17.34 -32.17 14.41
N GLY A 317 -17.39 -30.95 13.86
CA GLY A 317 -16.20 -30.18 13.46
C GLY A 317 -15.20 -29.93 14.59
N GLY A 318 -14.04 -30.58 14.52
CA GLY A 318 -12.93 -30.31 15.42
C GLY A 318 -12.32 -28.91 15.20
N PRO A 319 -11.54 -28.40 16.17
CA PRO A 319 -10.98 -27.05 16.14
C PRO A 319 -10.07 -26.77 14.92
N GLY A 320 -9.65 -27.80 14.18
CA GLY A 320 -8.93 -27.67 12.91
C GLY A 320 -9.67 -26.92 11.79
N LEU A 321 -10.99 -26.71 11.90
CA LEU A 321 -11.76 -25.98 10.89
C LEU A 321 -11.28 -24.52 10.71
N PHE A 322 -10.79 -23.83 11.75
CA PHE A 322 -10.27 -22.46 11.59
C PHE A 322 -8.98 -22.37 10.75
N LEU A 323 -8.39 -23.48 10.31
CA LEU A 323 -7.37 -23.45 9.27
C LEU A 323 -7.93 -23.08 7.90
N LEU A 324 -9.22 -23.30 7.63
CA LEU A 324 -9.81 -23.00 6.32
C LEU A 324 -9.75 -21.50 5.99
N PRO A 325 -10.22 -20.56 6.83
CA PRO A 325 -10.07 -19.12 6.58
C PRO A 325 -8.59 -18.69 6.47
N ALA A 326 -7.69 -19.34 7.21
CA ALA A 326 -6.26 -19.04 7.16
C ALA A 326 -5.68 -19.43 5.79
N VAL A 327 -5.96 -20.64 5.32
CA VAL A 327 -5.48 -21.14 4.02
C VAL A 327 -6.10 -20.35 2.88
N THR A 328 -7.41 -20.08 2.92
CA THR A 328 -8.09 -19.35 1.84
C THR A 328 -7.64 -17.89 1.77
N SER A 329 -7.37 -17.22 2.90
CA SER A 329 -6.82 -15.85 2.91
C SER A 329 -5.41 -15.80 2.32
N VAL A 330 -4.52 -16.73 2.69
CA VAL A 330 -3.17 -16.84 2.11
C VAL A 330 -3.26 -17.13 0.60
N ALA A 331 -4.07 -18.11 0.20
CA ALA A 331 -4.25 -18.45 -1.21
C ALA A 331 -4.78 -17.25 -2.02
N ALA A 332 -5.78 -16.55 -1.50
CA ALA A 332 -6.33 -15.36 -2.13
C ALA A 332 -5.32 -14.21 -2.24
N SER A 333 -4.49 -14.00 -1.22
CA SER A 333 -3.39 -13.03 -1.26
C SER A 333 -2.37 -13.37 -2.35
N LEU A 334 -1.95 -14.64 -2.45
CA LEU A 334 -1.02 -15.11 -3.48
C LEU A 334 -1.61 -15.01 -4.90
N LEU A 335 -2.88 -15.37 -5.07
CA LEU A 335 -3.61 -15.21 -6.34
C LEU A 335 -3.71 -13.74 -6.73
N GLY A 336 -4.06 -12.86 -5.78
CA GLY A 336 -4.10 -11.42 -5.98
C GLY A 336 -2.75 -10.88 -6.41
N GLN A 337 -1.67 -11.27 -5.73
CA GLN A 337 -0.31 -10.87 -6.08
C GLN A 337 0.06 -11.27 -7.51
N LYS A 338 -0.26 -12.50 -7.91
CA LYS A 338 -0.01 -12.97 -9.27
C LYS A 338 -0.85 -12.21 -10.29
N ALA A 339 -2.10 -11.88 -9.93
CA ALA A 339 -3.05 -11.25 -10.82
C ALA A 339 -2.71 -9.77 -11.12
N VAL A 340 -2.20 -9.01 -10.14
CA VAL A 340 -1.90 -7.57 -10.28
C VAL A 340 -0.55 -7.28 -10.97
N LYS A 341 0.35 -8.26 -11.05
CA LYS A 341 1.67 -8.08 -11.67
C LYS A 341 1.56 -7.57 -13.12
N GLY A 342 2.28 -6.49 -13.41
CA GLY A 342 2.33 -5.80 -14.69
C GLY A 342 1.14 -4.88 -14.99
N ILE A 343 0.15 -4.74 -14.08
CA ILE A 343 -1.06 -3.93 -14.34
C ILE A 343 -0.95 -2.51 -13.78
N TYR A 344 -0.31 -2.33 -12.62
CA TYR A 344 -0.11 -1.03 -11.97
C TYR A 344 -1.41 -0.27 -11.73
N PHE A 345 -2.31 -0.83 -10.91
CA PHE A 345 -3.55 -0.14 -10.56
C PHE A 345 -3.26 1.18 -9.85
N THR A 346 -3.99 2.23 -10.20
CA THR A 346 -3.88 3.50 -9.46
C THR A 346 -4.54 3.35 -8.08
N LYS A 347 -4.20 4.24 -7.14
CA LYS A 347 -4.87 4.32 -5.82
C LYS A 347 -6.39 4.42 -5.95
N ALA A 348 -6.88 5.22 -6.89
CA ALA A 348 -8.31 5.37 -7.13
C ALA A 348 -8.94 4.07 -7.62
N GLN A 349 -8.33 3.39 -8.59
CA GLN A 349 -8.80 2.10 -9.08
C GLN A 349 -8.83 1.03 -7.98
N GLY A 350 -7.76 0.89 -7.20
CA GLY A 350 -7.69 -0.06 -6.09
C GLY A 350 -8.74 0.20 -5.00
N ASN A 351 -8.96 1.48 -4.65
CA ASN A 351 -10.02 1.88 -3.74
C ASN A 351 -11.41 1.56 -4.29
N ILE A 352 -11.69 1.87 -5.56
CA ILE A 352 -12.99 1.59 -6.19
C ILE A 352 -13.25 0.08 -6.22
N ILE A 353 -12.26 -0.75 -6.58
CA ILE A 353 -12.40 -2.21 -6.54
C ILE A 353 -12.73 -2.67 -5.11
N SER A 354 -12.03 -2.15 -4.11
CA SER A 354 -12.24 -2.51 -2.70
C SER A 354 -13.60 -2.06 -2.17
N TYR A 355 -14.05 -0.85 -2.49
CA TYR A 355 -15.37 -0.34 -2.09
C TYR A 355 -16.50 -1.03 -2.82
N ALA A 356 -16.34 -1.37 -4.10
CA ALA A 356 -17.32 -2.15 -4.84
C ALA A 356 -17.48 -3.55 -4.22
N ALA A 357 -16.38 -4.21 -3.87
CA ALA A 357 -16.40 -5.48 -3.17
C ALA A 357 -17.08 -5.38 -1.79
N GLY A 358 -16.69 -4.40 -0.96
CA GLY A 358 -17.30 -4.17 0.35
C GLY A 358 -18.79 -3.81 0.27
N GLY A 359 -19.17 -2.95 -0.67
CA GLY A 359 -20.57 -2.58 -0.93
C GLY A 359 -21.40 -3.78 -1.38
N ALA A 360 -20.86 -4.63 -2.26
CA ALA A 360 -21.53 -5.85 -2.67
C ALA A 360 -21.68 -6.87 -1.53
N ALA A 361 -20.66 -7.01 -0.66
CA ALA A 361 -20.79 -7.80 0.57
C ALA A 361 -21.93 -7.30 1.46
N LEU A 362 -22.06 -5.98 1.66
CA LEU A 362 -23.15 -5.39 2.45
C LEU A 362 -24.52 -5.67 1.82
N VAL A 363 -24.64 -5.61 0.49
CA VAL A 363 -25.87 -6.02 -0.21
C VAL A 363 -26.17 -7.49 0.03
N GLY A 364 -25.16 -8.37 -0.08
CA GLY A 364 -25.30 -9.80 0.24
C GLY A 364 -25.75 -10.04 1.68
N LEU A 365 -25.17 -9.32 2.65
CA LEU A 365 -25.59 -9.38 4.06
C LEU A 365 -27.04 -8.93 4.24
N GLY A 366 -27.43 -7.82 3.60
CA GLY A 366 -28.82 -7.33 3.63
C GLY A 366 -29.81 -8.35 3.08
N LEU A 367 -29.47 -9.03 1.98
CA LEU A 367 -30.29 -10.11 1.42
C LEU A 367 -30.41 -11.30 2.39
N MET A 368 -29.34 -11.67 3.09
CA MET A 368 -29.38 -12.73 4.09
C MET A 368 -30.23 -12.38 5.30
N ILE A 369 -30.20 -11.12 5.75
CA ILE A 369 -31.06 -10.64 6.83
C ILE A 369 -32.53 -10.67 6.41
N VAL A 370 -32.85 -10.18 5.20
CA VAL A 370 -34.25 -10.15 4.69
C VAL A 370 -34.78 -11.56 4.42
N ALA A 371 -33.92 -12.49 4.00
CA ALA A 371 -34.29 -13.88 3.78
C ALA A 371 -34.32 -14.73 5.06
N GLU A 372 -34.06 -14.12 6.23
CA GLU A 372 -33.99 -14.80 7.54
C GLU A 372 -33.08 -16.04 7.48
N ALA A 373 -31.93 -15.92 6.83
CA ALA A 373 -31.02 -17.04 6.65
C ALA A 373 -30.43 -17.48 8.00
N GLU A 374 -30.89 -18.62 8.53
CA GLU A 374 -30.46 -19.16 9.83
C GLU A 374 -29.08 -19.84 9.77
N SER A 375 -28.62 -20.23 8.57
CA SER A 375 -27.32 -20.89 8.41
C SER A 375 -26.16 -19.88 8.40
N GLY A 376 -25.21 -20.05 9.34
CA GLY A 376 -23.97 -19.28 9.37
C GLY A 376 -23.16 -19.37 8.07
N ALA A 377 -23.26 -20.49 7.34
CA ALA A 377 -22.62 -20.68 6.04
C ALA A 377 -23.21 -19.74 4.98
N LEU A 378 -24.53 -19.55 4.98
CA LEU A 378 -25.20 -18.60 4.10
C LEU A 378 -24.89 -17.15 4.50
N ALA A 379 -24.88 -16.87 5.80
CA ALA A 379 -24.62 -15.54 6.35
C ALA A 379 -23.21 -15.01 6.02
N LEU A 380 -22.21 -15.89 5.85
CA LEU A 380 -20.84 -15.49 5.49
C LEU A 380 -20.51 -15.77 4.02
N GLY A 381 -21.08 -16.83 3.45
CA GLY A 381 -20.83 -17.28 2.08
C GLY A 381 -21.44 -16.35 1.03
N VAL A 382 -22.71 -15.96 1.20
CA VAL A 382 -23.39 -15.09 0.23
C VAL A 382 -22.74 -13.71 0.14
N PRO A 383 -22.45 -13.00 1.24
CA PRO A 383 -21.72 -11.72 1.16
C PRO A 383 -20.36 -11.85 0.48
N SER A 384 -19.61 -12.91 0.80
CA SER A 384 -18.28 -13.14 0.23
C SER A 384 -18.35 -13.43 -1.27
N LEU A 385 -19.38 -14.16 -1.73
CA LEU A 385 -19.63 -14.41 -3.15
C LEU A 385 -19.98 -13.11 -3.90
N PHE A 386 -20.87 -12.28 -3.35
CA PHE A 386 -21.21 -10.98 -3.94
C PHE A 386 -19.98 -10.07 -4.03
N ALA A 387 -19.18 -10.02 -2.97
CA ALA A 387 -17.91 -9.28 -2.97
C ALA A 387 -16.94 -9.81 -4.03
N LEU A 388 -16.83 -11.14 -4.19
CA LEU A 388 -16.00 -11.75 -5.22
C LEU A 388 -16.45 -11.36 -6.63
N ILE A 389 -17.76 -11.42 -6.91
CA ILE A 389 -18.31 -11.07 -8.22
C ILE A 389 -18.01 -9.60 -8.55
N ALA A 390 -18.29 -8.68 -7.62
CA ALA A 390 -18.02 -7.27 -7.81
C ALA A 390 -16.52 -6.97 -7.96
N HIS A 391 -15.68 -7.60 -7.12
CA HIS A 391 -14.22 -7.50 -7.21
C HIS A 391 -13.72 -7.92 -8.58
N GLN A 392 -14.12 -9.10 -9.06
CA GLN A 392 -13.68 -9.64 -10.35
C GLN A 392 -14.18 -8.82 -11.53
N ALA A 393 -15.40 -8.30 -11.47
CA ALA A 393 -15.95 -7.43 -12.50
C ALA A 393 -15.13 -6.13 -12.65
N MET A 394 -14.89 -5.43 -11.53
CA MET A 394 -14.11 -4.18 -11.52
C MET A 394 -12.65 -4.41 -11.85
N PHE A 395 -12.04 -5.47 -11.31
CA PHE A 395 -10.66 -5.87 -11.61
C PHE A 395 -10.45 -6.09 -13.11
N ARG A 396 -11.34 -6.85 -13.76
CA ARG A 396 -11.24 -7.12 -15.22
C ARG A 396 -11.39 -5.85 -16.04
N SER A 397 -12.30 -4.96 -15.65
CA SER A 397 -12.51 -3.67 -16.31
C SER A 397 -11.23 -2.83 -16.30
N TYR A 398 -10.70 -2.54 -15.11
CA TYR A 398 -9.50 -1.71 -14.95
C TYR A 398 -8.22 -2.39 -15.47
N LYS A 399 -8.13 -3.73 -15.38
CA LYS A 399 -7.03 -4.48 -16.01
C LYS A 399 -7.00 -4.26 -17.52
N ARG A 400 -8.17 -4.29 -18.17
CA ARG A 400 -8.27 -4.07 -19.62
C ARG A 400 -7.87 -2.64 -19.99
N GLU A 401 -8.31 -1.66 -19.19
CA GLU A 401 -7.95 -0.25 -19.35
C GLU A 401 -6.43 -0.04 -19.27
N ASN A 402 -5.81 -0.40 -18.15
CA ASN A 402 -4.37 -0.20 -17.93
C ASN A 402 -3.51 -0.96 -18.96
N LEU A 403 -3.86 -2.21 -19.29
CA LEU A 403 -3.13 -2.97 -20.31
C LEU A 403 -3.32 -2.41 -21.72
N SER A 404 -4.44 -1.74 -22.01
CA SER A 404 -4.65 -1.08 -23.29
C SER A 404 -3.82 0.21 -23.41
N GLU A 405 -3.68 0.96 -22.32
CA GLU A 405 -2.82 2.15 -22.25
C GLU A 405 -1.34 1.78 -22.40
N LEU A 406 -0.89 0.72 -21.74
CA LEU A 406 0.47 0.18 -21.89
C LEU A 406 0.78 -0.24 -23.34
N LYS A 407 -0.22 -0.80 -24.05
CA LYS A 407 -0.09 -1.15 -25.48
C LYS A 407 -0.11 0.08 -26.39
N LEU A 408 -0.88 1.11 -26.04
CA LEU A 408 -0.97 2.36 -26.79
C LEU A 408 0.29 3.22 -26.65
N GLY A 409 0.97 3.18 -25.49
CA GLY A 409 2.30 3.76 -25.31
C GLY A 409 3.37 3.18 -26.24
N HIS A 410 3.14 2.00 -26.81
CA HIS A 410 3.99 1.40 -27.85
C HIS A 410 3.70 1.94 -29.27
N ASN A 411 2.59 2.65 -29.46
CA ASN A 411 2.13 3.16 -30.77
C ASN A 411 2.03 4.69 -30.83
N GLU A 412 2.48 5.40 -29.79
CA GLU A 412 2.43 6.86 -29.67
C GLU A 412 3.45 7.63 -30.54
N LYS A 413 3.91 7.04 -31.64
CA LYS A 413 4.61 7.79 -32.71
C LYS A 413 3.75 8.11 -33.94
N LYS A 414 2.45 7.79 -33.96
CA LYS A 414 1.55 8.20 -35.06
C LYS A 414 0.10 8.39 -34.65
N ARG A 415 -0.20 9.34 -33.75
CA ARG A 415 -1.58 9.84 -33.61
C ARG A 415 -1.62 11.34 -33.81
N VAL A 416 -2.26 11.73 -34.92
CA VAL A 416 -2.67 13.09 -35.23
C VAL A 416 -3.37 13.69 -34.01
N GLN A 417 -2.74 14.66 -33.36
CA GLN A 417 -3.36 15.38 -32.25
C GLN A 417 -4.23 16.49 -32.82
N VAL A 418 -5.54 16.35 -32.66
CA VAL A 418 -6.53 17.41 -32.96
C VAL A 418 -6.85 18.12 -31.66
N SER A 419 -6.38 19.37 -31.52
CA SER A 419 -6.84 20.24 -30.43
C SER A 419 -7.77 21.31 -30.98
N MET A 420 -8.97 21.40 -30.42
CA MET A 420 -9.94 22.48 -30.68
C MET A 420 -10.00 23.39 -29.45
N LYS A 421 -9.63 24.65 -29.62
CA LYS A 421 -9.78 25.69 -28.58
C LYS A 421 -10.88 26.64 -29.00
N LEU A 422 -11.95 26.68 -28.21
CA LEU A 422 -13.04 27.65 -28.32
C LEU A 422 -12.72 28.84 -27.42
N THR A 423 -12.66 30.04 -28.01
CA THR A 423 -12.46 31.30 -27.28
C THR A 423 -13.70 32.16 -27.45
N PRO A 424 -14.76 31.92 -26.66
CA PRO A 424 -16.03 32.66 -26.78
C PRO A 424 -15.85 34.16 -26.51
N GLU A 425 -14.79 34.55 -25.80
CA GLU A 425 -14.40 35.94 -25.58
C GLU A 425 -14.19 36.70 -26.91
N ASN A 426 -13.65 36.03 -27.94
CA ASN A 426 -13.46 36.64 -29.28
C ASN A 426 -14.80 36.97 -29.98
N TYR A 427 -15.92 36.35 -29.57
CA TYR A 427 -17.25 36.68 -30.11
C TYR A 427 -17.68 38.09 -29.70
N LEU A 428 -17.51 38.41 -28.41
CA LEU A 428 -17.86 39.71 -27.86
C LEU A 428 -16.93 40.80 -28.41
N THR A 429 -15.62 40.51 -28.49
CA THR A 429 -14.63 41.42 -29.07
C THR A 429 -14.91 41.69 -30.55
N ASN A 430 -15.24 40.67 -31.36
CA ASN A 430 -15.59 40.87 -32.77
C ASN A 430 -16.92 41.63 -32.96
N ARG A 431 -17.91 41.44 -32.07
CA ARG A 431 -19.17 42.19 -32.12
C ARG A 431 -18.97 43.67 -31.81
N GLN A 432 -18.12 43.99 -30.84
CA GLN A 432 -17.75 45.37 -30.51
C GLN A 432 -16.88 46.00 -31.59
N THR A 433 -15.96 45.24 -32.17
CA THR A 433 -15.07 45.71 -33.24
C THR A 433 -15.84 45.91 -34.54
N GLY A 434 -16.84 45.06 -34.84
CA GLY A 434 -17.74 45.11 -36.01
C GLY A 434 -18.43 46.46 -36.25
N GLN A 435 -18.64 47.26 -35.21
CA GLN A 435 -19.17 48.63 -35.34
C GLN A 435 -18.10 49.66 -35.78
N LYS A 436 -16.81 49.33 -35.72
CA LYS A 436 -15.66 50.17 -36.12
C LYS A 436 -14.91 49.68 -37.38
N ILE A 437 -15.25 48.53 -37.97
CA ILE A 437 -14.48 47.90 -39.08
C ILE A 437 -14.64 48.65 -40.42
N ILE A 438 -15.60 49.57 -40.56
CA ILE A 438 -15.81 50.31 -41.83
C ILE A 438 -14.60 51.21 -42.20
N GLN A 439 -13.64 51.45 -41.30
CA GLN A 439 -12.53 52.39 -41.59
C GLN A 439 -11.09 51.85 -41.53
N THR A 440 -10.80 50.62 -41.07
CA THR A 440 -9.40 50.22 -40.82
C THR A 440 -8.95 48.83 -41.30
N GLY A 441 -9.81 48.03 -41.95
CA GLY A 441 -9.35 46.80 -42.63
C GLY A 441 -8.75 45.71 -41.74
N SER A 442 -8.96 45.74 -40.43
CA SER A 442 -8.49 44.70 -39.50
C SER A 442 -9.39 43.45 -39.57
N LEU A 443 -8.80 42.29 -39.81
CA LEU A 443 -9.47 40.98 -39.81
C LEU A 443 -9.91 40.58 -38.39
N ALA A 444 -11.11 39.99 -38.30
CA ALA A 444 -11.71 39.51 -37.05
C ALA A 444 -10.89 38.36 -36.41
N ALA A 445 -10.85 38.31 -35.08
CA ALA A 445 -10.16 37.24 -34.35
C ALA A 445 -10.95 35.92 -34.45
N PRO A 446 -10.30 34.77 -34.72
CA PRO A 446 -11.01 33.51 -34.90
C PRO A 446 -11.66 33.00 -33.60
N LEU A 447 -12.88 32.49 -33.71
CA LEU A 447 -13.65 31.91 -32.60
C LEU A 447 -13.20 30.49 -32.25
N VAL A 448 -12.67 29.79 -33.24
CA VAL A 448 -12.25 28.39 -33.15
C VAL A 448 -10.83 28.29 -33.67
N HIS A 449 -9.92 27.87 -32.80
CA HIS A 449 -8.59 27.44 -33.20
C HIS A 449 -8.55 25.92 -33.28
N LEU A 450 -8.51 25.40 -34.50
CA LEU A 450 -8.22 24.00 -34.78
C LEU A 450 -6.72 23.87 -35.05
N ARG A 451 -6.02 23.07 -34.24
CA ARG A 451 -4.62 22.75 -34.46
C ARG A 451 -4.49 21.25 -34.65
N LEU A 452 -4.01 20.89 -35.84
CA LEU A 452 -3.60 19.54 -36.17
C LEU A 452 -2.08 19.48 -36.02
N ARG A 453 -1.57 18.57 -35.18
CA ARG A 453 -0.15 18.22 -35.12
C ARG A 453 0.03 16.79 -35.58
N PHE A 454 0.91 16.61 -36.57
CA PHE A 454 1.27 15.31 -37.15
C PHE A 454 2.45 14.70 -36.40
#